data_AF-A0A353C3P7-F1
#
_entry.id   AF-A0A353C3P7-F1
#
_cell.length_a   1.000
_cell.length_b   1.000
_cell.length_c   1.000
_cell.angle_alpha   90.00
_cell.angle_beta   90.00
_cell.angle_gamma   90.00
#
_symmetry.space_group_name_H-M   'P 1'
#
loop_
_entity.id
_entity.type
_entity.pdbx_description
1 polymer ?
#
loop_
_entity_poly.entity_id
_entity_poly.type
_entity_poly.pdbx_seq_one_letter_code
_entity_poly.pdbx_strand_id
1 'polypeptide(L)'
;HGRMEIIKKIDRIIYHEYPYILLWWDNYTRIFYKNIFGMPNTVFSKYSNGDVINYWWFDPVKAKHYREAIAKKKPLPKEPIEVYYDNGVKQ
;
A
#
# COMPACT_ATOMS: atom_id res chain seq x y z
N HIS A 1 9.31 24.63 -11.91
CA HIS A 1 8.73 24.70 -13.26
C HIS A 1 9.63 24.09 -14.34
N GLY A 2 10.92 24.44 -14.46
CA GLY A 2 11.79 23.91 -15.52
C GLY A 2 12.00 22.38 -15.56
N ARG A 3 12.12 21.69 -14.42
CA ARG A 3 12.36 20.22 -14.38
C ARG A 3 11.22 19.40 -15.01
N MET A 4 9.97 19.78 -14.73
CA MET A 4 8.81 19.05 -15.24
C MET A 4 8.70 19.17 -16.77
N GLU A 5 8.99 20.35 -17.31
CA GLU A 5 8.95 20.59 -18.76
C GLU A 5 10.08 19.84 -19.49
N ILE A 6 11.26 19.73 -18.88
CA ILE A 6 12.36 18.92 -19.44
C ILE A 6 11.97 17.44 -19.48
N ILE A 7 11.36 16.91 -18.41
CA ILE A 7 10.91 15.50 -18.37
C ILE A 7 9.87 15.22 -19.47
N LYS A 8 8.87 16.08 -19.63
CA LYS A 8 7.87 15.96 -20.71
C LYS A 8 8.50 15.99 -22.10
N LYS A 9 9.53 16.82 -22.29
CA LYS A 9 10.25 16.90 -23.58
C LYS A 9 11.00 15.61 -23.88
N ILE A 10 11.68 15.03 -22.89
CA ILE A 10 12.36 13.75 -23.02
C ILE A 10 11.36 12.64 -23.35
N ASP A 11 10.24 12.58 -22.62
CA ASP A 11 9.18 11.60 -22.81
C ASP A 11 8.64 11.61 -24.25
N ARG A 12 8.40 12.82 -24.80
CA ARG A 12 7.96 12.99 -26.20
C ARG A 12 8.97 12.47 -27.22
N ILE A 13 10.28 12.63 -26.98
CA ILE A 13 11.33 12.13 -27.89
C ILE A 13 11.35 10.60 -27.85
N ILE A 14 11.36 10.01 -26.65
CA ILE A 14 11.36 8.55 -26.47
C ILE A 14 10.17 7.92 -27.17
N TYR A 15 8.98 8.50 -27.01
CA TYR A 15 7.74 8.00 -27.60
C TYR A 15 7.71 8.07 -29.13
N HIS A 16 8.45 9.00 -29.74
CA HIS A 16 8.50 9.18 -31.19
C HIS A 16 9.58 8.32 -31.86
N GLU A 17 10.74 8.15 -31.21
CA GLU A 17 11.88 7.43 -31.79
C GLU A 17 11.83 5.91 -31.59
N TYR A 18 11.16 5.45 -30.53
CA TYR A 18 11.00 4.03 -30.25
C TYR A 18 9.52 3.68 -30.19
N PRO A 19 9.07 2.55 -30.79
CA PRO A 19 7.75 2.00 -30.53
C PRO A 19 7.72 1.46 -29.09
N TYR A 20 7.61 2.37 -28.14
CA TYR A 20 7.64 2.05 -26.72
C TYR A 20 6.28 1.47 -26.33
N ILE A 21 6.28 0.22 -25.89
CA ILE A 21 5.08 -0.41 -25.35
C ILE A 21 4.94 0.09 -23.91
N LEU A 22 4.01 1.01 -23.70
CA LEU A 22 3.61 1.39 -22.34
C LEU A 22 3.03 0.18 -21.64
N LEU A 23 3.72 -0.31 -20.61
CA LEU A 23 3.15 -1.27 -19.69
C LEU A 23 2.20 -0.53 -18.74
N TRP A 24 1.18 -1.23 -18.27
CA TRP A 24 0.36 -0.76 -17.16
C TRP A 24 0.97 -1.26 -15.85
N TRP A 25 0.93 -0.41 -14.85
CA TRP A 25 1.27 -0.75 -13.47
C TRP A 25 0.03 -0.60 -12.60
N ASP A 26 -0.06 -1.40 -11.54
CA ASP A 26 -1.12 -1.26 -10.57
C ASP A 26 -1.00 0.08 -9.85
N ASN A 27 -2.14 0.74 -9.61
CA ASN A 27 -2.23 1.98 -8.84
C ASN A 27 -2.42 1.73 -7.33
N TYR A 28 -2.18 0.50 -6.88
CA TYR A 28 -2.33 0.06 -5.50
C TYR A 28 -1.18 -0.86 -5.09
N THR A 29 -1.03 -1.03 -3.78
CA THR A 29 -0.08 -1.99 -3.19
C THR A 29 -0.85 -3.10 -2.50
N ARG A 30 -0.57 -4.36 -2.84
CA ARG A 30 -1.10 -5.52 -2.12
C ARG A 30 -0.14 -5.92 -1.01
N ILE A 31 -0.67 -6.10 0.19
CA ILE A 31 0.11 -6.51 1.35
C ILE A 31 -0.50 -7.79 1.89
N PHE A 32 0.31 -8.84 1.96
CA PHE A 32 -0.06 -10.05 2.66
C PHE A 32 0.61 -10.05 4.03
N TYR A 33 -0.19 -10.22 5.08
CA TYR A 33 0.31 -10.20 6.44
C TYR A 33 -0.51 -11.09 7.35
N LYS A 34 0.10 -11.45 8.48
CA LYS A 34 -0.58 -12.16 9.56
C LYS A 34 -1.37 -11.16 10.39
N ASN A 35 -2.65 -11.42 10.66
CA ASN A 35 -3.52 -10.53 11.45
C ASN A 35 -3.17 -10.54 12.96
N ILE A 36 -1.96 -10.07 13.28
CA ILE A 36 -1.37 -9.86 14.60
C ILE A 36 -0.70 -8.47 14.70
N PHE A 37 -0.75 -7.70 13.61
CA PHE A 37 -0.17 -6.37 13.53
C PHE A 37 -1.26 -5.31 13.59
N GLY A 38 -0.97 -4.24 14.31
CA GLY A 38 -1.67 -2.97 14.20
C GLY A 38 -1.06 -2.14 13.07
N MET A 39 -1.90 -1.31 12.45
CA MET A 39 -1.51 -0.43 11.37
C MET A 39 -2.28 0.89 11.47
N PRO A 40 -1.77 1.99 10.89
CA PRO A 40 -2.53 3.24 10.79
C PRO A 40 -3.84 3.05 10.01
N ASN A 41 -4.83 3.90 10.31
CA ASN A 41 -6.10 3.92 9.58
C ASN A 41 -5.98 4.51 8.16
N THR A 42 -4.84 5.12 7.83
CA THR A 42 -4.54 5.69 6.52
C THR A 42 -3.71 4.72 5.69
N VAL A 43 -3.75 4.90 4.37
CA VAL A 43 -2.82 4.19 3.49
C VAL A 43 -1.38 4.68 3.69
N PHE A 44 -0.45 3.96 3.06
CA PHE A 44 0.95 4.34 2.97
C PHE A 44 1.18 5.66 2.26
N SER A 45 2.33 6.29 2.55
CA SER A 45 2.65 7.53 1.86
C SER A 45 2.92 7.26 0.37
N LYS A 46 2.49 8.20 -0.46
CA LYS A 46 2.58 8.09 -1.92
C LYS A 46 4.03 8.08 -2.44
N TYR A 47 4.98 8.60 -1.66
CA TYR A 47 6.36 8.84 -2.10
C TYR A 47 7.41 8.25 -1.16
N SER A 48 7.03 7.33 -0.26
CA SER A 48 7.94 6.68 0.68
C SER A 48 8.20 5.23 0.30
N ASN A 49 9.31 4.71 0.84
CA ASN A 49 9.66 3.30 0.78
C ASN A 49 9.62 2.73 2.21
N GLY A 50 9.21 1.46 2.35
CA GLY A 50 9.31 0.72 3.62
C GLY A 50 8.16 0.93 4.60
N ASP A 51 6.98 1.32 4.13
CA ASP A 51 5.87 1.76 5.00
C ASP A 51 5.37 0.72 6.00
N VAL A 52 5.33 -0.57 5.65
CA VAL A 52 4.95 -1.64 6.59
C VAL A 52 5.90 -1.64 7.80
N ILE A 53 7.21 -1.62 7.55
CA ILE A 53 8.23 -1.74 8.60
C ILE A 53 8.22 -0.49 9.49
N ASN A 54 8.00 0.68 8.89
CA ASN A 54 8.07 1.96 9.58
C ASN A 54 6.82 2.24 10.42
N TYR A 55 5.64 1.81 9.97
CA TYR A 55 4.37 2.24 10.57
C TYR A 55 3.59 1.14 11.26
N TRP A 56 3.89 -0.14 11.04
CA TRP A 56 3.15 -1.21 11.69
C TRP A 56 3.81 -1.63 13.00
N TRP A 57 3.00 -2.10 13.94
CA TRP A 57 3.49 -2.57 15.23
C TRP A 57 2.86 -3.90 15.60
N PHE A 58 3.52 -4.64 16.47
CA PHE A 58 2.94 -5.84 17.05
C PHE A 58 1.76 -5.46 17.95
N ASP A 59 0.60 -6.02 17.68
CA ASP A 59 -0.60 -5.79 18.47
C ASP A 59 -0.87 -7.00 19.38
N PRO A 60 -0.70 -6.85 20.71
CA PRO A 60 -0.85 -7.97 21.65
C PRO A 60 -2.29 -8.49 21.73
N VAL A 61 -3.28 -7.64 21.46
CA VAL A 61 -4.70 -7.99 21.46
C VAL A 61 -5.00 -8.84 20.23
N LYS A 62 -4.59 -8.41 19.03
CA LYS A 62 -4.72 -9.20 17.81
C LYS A 62 -3.95 -10.53 17.90
N ALA A 63 -2.76 -10.52 18.48
CA ALA A 63 -1.99 -11.73 18.73
C ALA A 63 -2.72 -12.73 19.65
N LYS A 64 -3.44 -12.23 20.67
CA LYS A 64 -4.28 -13.07 21.54
C LYS A 64 -5.46 -13.67 20.76
N HIS A 65 -6.19 -12.84 19.99
CA HIS A 65 -7.30 -13.32 19.15
C HIS A 65 -6.85 -14.37 18.15
N TYR A 66 -5.67 -14.20 17.55
CA TYR A 66 -5.05 -15.18 16.66
C TYR A 66 -4.83 -16.53 17.35
N ARG A 67 -4.25 -16.54 18.55
CA ARG A 67 -4.02 -17.78 19.30
C ARG A 67 -5.34 -18.48 19.65
N GLU A 68 -6.35 -17.72 20.08
CA GLU A 68 -7.66 -18.27 20.40
C GLU A 68 -8.39 -18.82 19.16
N ALA A 69 -8.28 -18.13 18.03
CA ALA A 69 -8.88 -18.55 16.76
C ALA A 69 -8.29 -19.89 16.29
N ILE A 70 -6.97 -20.07 16.39
CA ILE A 70 -6.32 -21.35 16.13
C ILE A 70 -6.86 -22.44 17.07
N ALA A 71 -6.84 -22.17 18.38
CA ALA A 71 -7.24 -23.16 19.38
C ALA A 71 -8.69 -23.62 19.20
N LYS A 72 -9.58 -22.68 18.82
CA LYS A 72 -11.01 -22.93 18.63
C LYS A 72 -11.38 -23.31 17.19
N LYS A 73 -10.42 -23.38 16.27
CA LYS A 73 -10.62 -23.56 14.82
C LYS A 73 -11.67 -22.59 14.25
N LYS A 74 -11.63 -21.33 14.70
CA LYS A 74 -12.55 -20.27 14.26
C LYS A 74 -11.85 -19.31 13.31
N PRO A 75 -12.58 -18.69 12.37
CA PRO A 75 -12.03 -17.64 11.54
C PRO A 75 -11.67 -16.40 12.38
N LEU A 76 -10.68 -15.66 11.91
CA LEU A 76 -10.34 -14.35 12.47
C LEU A 76 -11.35 -13.29 12.04
N PRO A 77 -11.47 -12.19 12.81
CA PRO A 77 -12.19 -11.01 12.36
C PRO A 77 -11.64 -10.52 11.02
N LYS A 78 -12.54 -10.10 10.14
CA LYS A 78 -12.21 -9.58 8.82
C LYS A 78 -11.71 -8.14 8.94
N GLU A 79 -10.49 -7.90 8.44
CA GLU A 79 -9.95 -6.55 8.28
C GLU A 79 -10.49 -5.90 6.99
N PRO A 80 -10.44 -4.56 6.87
CA PRO A 80 -10.76 -3.88 5.62
C PRO A 80 -9.93 -4.46 4.46
N ILE A 81 -10.60 -4.83 3.36
CA ILE A 81 -9.92 -5.39 2.18
C ILE A 81 -9.23 -4.28 1.37
N GLU A 82 -9.83 -3.09 1.35
CA GLU A 82 -9.37 -1.96 0.57
C GLU A 82 -9.36 -0.71 1.45
N VAL A 83 -8.24 0.00 1.43
CA VAL A 83 -8.08 1.28 2.11
C VAL A 83 -7.65 2.28 1.05
N TYR A 84 -8.34 3.42 0.98
CA TYR A 84 -8.16 4.43 -0.06
C TYR A 84 -7.49 5.68 0.50
N TYR A 85 -6.53 6.24 -0.24
CA TYR A 85 -5.83 7.47 0.15
C TYR A 85 -6.80 8.60 0.47
N ASP A 86 -7.71 8.91 -0.46
CA ASP A 86 -8.60 10.06 -0.37
C ASP A 86 -9.64 9.96 0.77
N ASN A 87 -9.92 8.74 1.25
CA ASN A 87 -10.84 8.52 2.36
C ASN A 87 -10.15 8.66 3.73
N GLY A 88 -8.81 8.55 3.79
CA GLY A 88 -8.02 8.68 5.01
C GLY A 88 -7.61 10.12 5.35
N VAL A 89 -7.72 11.05 4.40
CA VAL A 89 -7.30 12.47 4.55
C VAL A 89 -8.43 13.36 5.07
N LYS A 90 -9.63 12.81 5.32
CA LYS A 90 -10.68 13.54 6.05
C LYS A 90 -10.41 13.48 7.56
N GLN A 91 -9.46 14.29 8.03
CA GLN A 91 -9.33 14.70 9.44
C GLN A 91 -9.16 16.22 9.48
#